data_AF-L1ICS6-F1
#
_entry.id   AF-L1ICS6-F1
#
_cell.length_a   1.000
_cell.length_b   1.000
_cell.length_c   1.000
_cell.angle_alpha   90.00
_cell.angle_beta   90.00
_cell.angle_gamma   90.00
#
_symmetry.space_group_name_H-M   'P 1'
#
loop_
_entity.id
_entity.type
_entity.pdbx_description
1 polymer ?
#
loop_
_entity_poly.entity_id
_entity_poly.type
_entity_poly.pdbx_seq_one_letter_code
_entity_poly.pdbx_strand_id
1 'polypeptide(L)'
;MSASDFVSELRGIVGATKDVAVEDELRESTSCLSTYEHFKDYCCNKAFEVIGDDNQYKRYFSQCKENADAWAIKVHTGVQQVMSDIKTVQAMVETLQTQGKDKLYRLCLEVMTSSAPPVRRKNGWFICSISGARSDMCVEVGRQGKDSFSIVVHQKFSPFILYLWFCCKIEHIVKNQVRVWVGRQDTDEVDQLCRLFQEDDALVQRWYSIFCCSVSHVKLSILMESRSHTVGIS
;
A
#
# COMPACT_ATOMS: atom_id res chain seq x y z
N MET A 1 2.15 2.52 16.74
CA MET A 1 2.22 1.23 16.03
C MET A 1 3.42 1.28 15.11
N SER A 2 4.37 0.35 15.24
CA SER A 2 5.50 0.27 14.31
C SER A 2 5.07 -0.32 12.98
N ALA A 3 5.85 -0.14 11.92
CA ALA A 3 5.56 -0.75 10.61
C ALA A 3 5.56 -2.30 10.67
N SER A 4 6.32 -2.92 11.59
CA SER A 4 6.30 -4.37 11.79
C SER A 4 5.03 -4.86 12.50
N ASP A 5 4.52 -4.09 13.46
CA ASP A 5 3.25 -4.39 14.13
C ASP A 5 2.08 -4.27 13.15
N PHE A 6 2.15 -3.29 12.25
CA PHE A 6 1.18 -3.05 11.19
C PHE A 6 1.13 -4.19 10.15
N VAL A 7 2.29 -4.66 9.67
CA VAL A 7 2.35 -5.84 8.79
C VAL A 7 1.81 -7.10 9.50
N SER A 8 1.95 -7.17 10.82
CA SER A 8 1.36 -8.25 11.64
C SER A 8 -0.16 -8.14 11.75
N GLU A 9 -0.71 -6.95 11.88
CA GLU A 9 -2.15 -6.71 11.91
C GLU A 9 -2.82 -6.98 10.55
N LEU A 10 -2.18 -6.58 9.44
CA LEU A 10 -2.64 -6.91 8.09
C LEU A 10 -2.72 -8.42 7.86
N ARG A 11 -1.80 -9.21 8.46
CA ARG A 11 -1.86 -10.68 8.39
C ARG A 11 -3.11 -11.27 9.03
N GLY A 12 -3.57 -10.69 10.15
CA GLY A 12 -4.82 -11.11 10.80
C GLY A 12 -6.06 -10.86 9.93
N ILE A 13 -6.01 -9.83 9.07
CA ILE A 13 -7.10 -9.47 8.16
C ILE A 13 -7.15 -10.40 6.94
N VAL A 14 -6.00 -10.77 6.36
CA VAL A 14 -5.90 -11.70 5.21
C VAL A 14 -6.50 -13.08 5.52
N GLY A 15 -6.42 -13.54 6.78
CA GLY A 15 -6.98 -14.82 7.20
C GLY A 15 -8.52 -14.87 7.32
N ALA A 16 -9.20 -13.72 7.31
CA ALA A 16 -10.63 -13.62 7.63
C ALA A 16 -11.55 -13.44 6.40
N THR A 17 -11.00 -13.20 5.21
CA THR A 17 -11.77 -13.03 3.97
C THR A 17 -11.80 -14.34 3.17
N LYS A 18 -12.74 -15.22 3.52
CA LYS A 18 -13.26 -16.27 2.63
C LYS A 18 -14.77 -16.10 2.56
N ASP A 19 -15.28 -15.61 1.43
CA ASP A 19 -16.63 -15.87 0.87
C ASP A 19 -16.72 -15.14 -0.50
N VAL A 20 -16.56 -15.84 -1.63
CA VAL A 20 -17.57 -16.52 -2.48
C VAL A 20 -18.00 -15.66 -3.70
N ALA A 21 -17.51 -16.11 -4.86
CA ALA A 21 -18.19 -16.19 -6.17
C ALA A 21 -18.74 -14.90 -6.80
N VAL A 22 -17.85 -14.02 -7.26
CA VAL A 22 -18.08 -13.08 -8.38
C VAL A 22 -16.78 -12.93 -9.17
N GLU A 23 -16.25 -14.01 -9.75
CA GLU A 23 -14.79 -14.22 -9.62
C GLU A 23 -13.91 -14.45 -10.86
N ASP A 24 -14.33 -14.18 -12.11
CA ASP A 24 -13.37 -14.19 -13.23
C ASP A 24 -13.11 -12.79 -13.84
N GLU A 25 -14.10 -12.11 -14.44
CA GLU A 25 -13.87 -10.75 -15.01
C GLU A 25 -13.52 -9.68 -13.96
N LEU A 26 -14.14 -9.76 -12.78
CA LEU A 26 -13.83 -8.87 -11.66
C LEU A 26 -12.44 -9.17 -11.08
N ARG A 27 -12.00 -10.42 -11.18
CA ARG A 27 -10.71 -10.88 -10.63
C ARG A 27 -9.55 -10.49 -11.54
N GLU A 28 -9.72 -10.52 -12.86
CA GLU A 28 -8.73 -9.97 -13.80
C GLU A 28 -8.60 -8.45 -13.66
N SER A 29 -9.72 -7.71 -13.64
CA SER A 29 -9.73 -6.24 -13.54
C SER A 29 -9.21 -5.70 -12.20
N THR A 30 -9.30 -6.49 -11.14
CA THR A 30 -8.78 -6.13 -9.80
C THR A 30 -7.41 -6.70 -9.50
N SER A 31 -6.87 -7.58 -10.35
CA SER A 31 -5.56 -8.19 -10.11
C SER A 31 -4.41 -7.17 -10.06
N CYS A 32 -3.36 -7.57 -9.36
CA CYS A 32 -2.06 -6.90 -9.39
C CYS A 32 -1.32 -7.34 -10.66
N LEU A 33 -0.86 -6.39 -11.47
CA LEU A 33 -0.20 -6.69 -12.74
C LEU A 33 1.30 -6.98 -12.56
N SER A 34 1.93 -6.42 -11.52
CA SER A 34 3.31 -6.75 -11.17
C SER A 34 3.44 -8.21 -10.75
N THR A 35 4.44 -8.88 -11.33
CA THR A 35 4.86 -10.21 -10.92
C THR A 35 5.76 -10.11 -9.70
N TYR A 36 6.07 -11.26 -9.10
CA TYR A 36 7.03 -11.31 -7.99
C TYR A 36 8.38 -10.71 -8.38
N GLU A 37 8.90 -11.03 -9.58
CA GLU A 37 10.17 -10.50 -10.06
C GLU A 37 10.16 -8.97 -10.18
N HIS A 38 9.07 -8.39 -10.72
CA HIS A 38 8.91 -6.93 -10.77
C HIS A 38 8.94 -6.31 -9.37
N PHE A 39 8.27 -6.96 -8.41
CA PHE A 39 8.22 -6.50 -7.04
C PHE A 39 9.56 -6.66 -6.31
N LYS A 40 10.29 -7.75 -6.57
CA LYS A 40 11.62 -8.00 -6.03
C LYS A 40 12.61 -6.96 -6.53
N ASP A 41 12.61 -6.68 -7.84
CA ASP A 41 13.43 -5.63 -8.44
C ASP A 41 13.10 -4.25 -7.81
N TYR A 42 11.82 -3.95 -7.59
CA TYR A 42 11.39 -2.75 -6.88
C TYR A 42 11.95 -2.69 -5.44
N CYS A 43 11.78 -3.75 -4.66
CA CYS A 43 12.26 -3.82 -3.28
C CYS A 43 13.78 -3.69 -3.18
N CYS A 44 14.54 -4.40 -4.04
CA CYS A 44 16.00 -4.31 -4.09
C CYS A 44 16.45 -2.89 -4.44
N ASN A 45 15.85 -2.25 -5.46
CA ASN A 45 16.17 -0.87 -5.81
C ASN A 45 15.96 0.09 -4.63
N LYS A 46 14.83 -0.06 -3.89
CA LYS A 46 14.55 0.77 -2.71
C LYS A 46 15.42 0.42 -1.51
N ALA A 47 15.87 -0.82 -1.39
CA ALA A 47 16.80 -1.23 -0.34
C ALA A 47 18.20 -0.68 -0.58
N PHE A 48 18.69 -0.68 -1.82
CA PHE A 48 20.02 -0.15 -2.16
C PHE A 48 20.11 1.36 -1.98
N GLU A 49 19.01 2.09 -2.20
CA GLU A 49 18.89 3.51 -1.79
C GLU A 49 19.09 3.73 -0.28
N VAL A 50 18.83 2.71 0.56
CA VAL A 50 18.95 2.78 2.04
C VAL A 50 20.28 2.22 2.54
N ILE A 51 20.75 1.12 1.95
CA ILE A 51 22.00 0.44 2.31
C ILE A 51 23.20 1.30 1.90
N GLY A 52 23.16 1.85 0.67
CA GLY A 52 24.14 2.79 0.20
C GLY A 52 23.79 4.24 0.55
N ASP A 53 24.51 5.17 -0.07
CA ASP A 53 24.10 6.58 -0.08
C ASP A 53 23.00 6.78 -1.14
N ASP A 54 21.82 7.23 -0.72
CA ASP A 54 20.64 7.42 -1.58
C ASP A 54 20.94 8.24 -2.83
N ASN A 55 21.70 9.34 -2.69
CA ASN A 55 22.01 10.22 -3.80
C ASN A 55 23.04 9.60 -4.75
N GLN A 56 24.07 8.94 -4.20
CA GLN A 56 25.09 8.28 -5.02
C GLN A 56 24.51 7.10 -5.77
N TYR A 57 23.71 6.25 -5.11
CA TYR A 57 23.05 5.10 -5.75
C TYR A 57 22.11 5.55 -6.86
N LYS A 58 21.27 6.56 -6.64
CA LYS A 58 20.36 7.09 -7.68
C LYS A 58 21.12 7.63 -8.90
N ARG A 59 22.24 8.33 -8.69
CA ARG A 59 23.09 8.82 -9.78
C ARG A 59 23.71 7.65 -10.55
N TYR A 60 24.29 6.69 -9.84
CA TYR A 60 24.87 5.48 -10.43
C TYR A 60 23.84 4.70 -11.24
N PHE A 61 22.67 4.41 -10.66
CA PHE A 61 21.58 3.72 -11.33
C PHE A 61 21.10 4.46 -12.59
N SER A 62 21.00 5.79 -12.53
CA SER A 62 20.61 6.62 -13.67
C SER A 62 21.65 6.53 -14.80
N GLN A 63 22.93 6.59 -14.47
CA GLN A 63 24.03 6.44 -15.44
C GLN A 63 24.01 5.05 -16.09
N CYS A 64 23.85 3.98 -15.31
CA CYS A 64 23.76 2.61 -15.83
C CYS A 64 22.56 2.44 -16.77
N LYS A 65 21.42 3.06 -16.45
CA LYS A 65 20.25 3.06 -17.34
C LYS A 65 20.53 3.82 -18.65
N GLU A 66 21.19 4.97 -18.59
CA GLU A 66 21.58 5.75 -19.79
C GLU A 66 22.59 5.00 -20.67
N ASN A 67 23.47 4.22 -20.05
CA ASN A 67 24.42 3.35 -20.74
C ASN A 67 23.78 2.06 -21.29
N ALA A 68 22.48 1.87 -21.10
CA ALA A 68 21.73 0.68 -21.50
C ALA A 68 22.22 -0.63 -20.84
N ASP A 69 22.71 -0.55 -19.60
CA ASP A 69 23.07 -1.75 -18.84
C ASP A 69 21.83 -2.63 -18.62
N ALA A 70 21.90 -3.89 -19.04
CA ALA A 70 20.75 -4.80 -19.07
C ALA A 70 20.09 -4.98 -17.68
N TRP A 71 20.89 -5.04 -16.62
CA TRP A 71 20.39 -5.15 -15.25
C TRP A 71 19.61 -3.90 -14.83
N ALA A 72 20.09 -2.71 -15.19
CA ALA A 72 19.47 -1.44 -14.81
C ALA A 72 18.15 -1.24 -15.56
N ILE A 73 18.07 -1.63 -16.83
CA ILE A 73 16.84 -1.64 -17.62
C ILE A 73 15.81 -2.61 -17.00
N LYS A 74 16.24 -3.83 -16.62
CA LYS A 74 15.37 -4.81 -15.96
C LYS A 74 14.77 -4.24 -14.67
N VAL A 75 15.62 -3.74 -13.78
CA VAL A 75 15.18 -3.17 -12.50
C VAL A 75 14.27 -1.96 -12.72
N HIS A 76 14.59 -1.10 -13.67
CA HIS A 76 13.74 0.04 -14.02
C HIS A 76 12.34 -0.40 -14.47
N THR A 77 12.26 -1.45 -15.29
CA THR A 77 10.99 -2.03 -15.75
C THR A 77 10.17 -2.58 -14.58
N GLY A 78 10.80 -3.33 -13.67
CA GLY A 78 10.15 -3.81 -12.45
C GLY A 78 9.60 -2.68 -11.59
N VAL A 79 10.39 -1.61 -11.40
CA VAL A 79 9.96 -0.40 -10.69
C VAL A 79 8.77 0.26 -11.38
N GLN A 80 8.79 0.43 -12.69
CA GLN A 80 7.67 1.01 -13.43
C GLN A 80 6.39 0.19 -13.29
N GLN A 81 6.49 -1.14 -13.30
CA GLN A 81 5.31 -1.99 -13.19
C GLN A 81 4.63 -1.86 -11.81
N VAL A 82 5.39 -1.88 -10.72
CA VAL A 82 4.84 -1.66 -9.36
C VAL A 82 4.26 -0.25 -9.23
N MET A 83 4.94 0.77 -9.76
CA MET A 83 4.42 2.14 -9.76
C MET A 83 3.15 2.28 -10.59
N SER A 84 2.99 1.50 -11.66
CA SER A 84 1.78 1.44 -12.48
C SER A 84 0.59 0.90 -11.68
N ASP A 85 0.79 -0.18 -10.91
CA ASP A 85 -0.26 -0.73 -10.03
C ASP A 85 -0.71 0.31 -8.99
N ILE A 86 0.23 1.02 -8.37
CA ILE A 86 -0.07 2.10 -7.42
C ILE A 86 -0.84 3.24 -8.09
N LYS A 87 -0.38 3.70 -9.26
CA LYS A 87 -1.06 4.76 -10.03
C LYS A 87 -2.47 4.34 -10.44
N THR A 88 -2.69 3.08 -10.77
CA THR A 88 -4.02 2.54 -11.09
C THR A 88 -4.95 2.64 -9.88
N VAL A 89 -4.48 2.24 -8.70
CA VAL A 89 -5.24 2.39 -7.44
C VAL A 89 -5.59 3.86 -7.18
N GLN A 90 -4.61 4.77 -7.35
CA GLN A 90 -4.83 6.21 -7.16
C GLN A 90 -5.84 6.78 -8.16
N ALA A 91 -5.74 6.39 -9.44
CA ALA A 91 -6.71 6.81 -10.46
C ALA A 91 -8.13 6.33 -10.14
N MET A 92 -8.29 5.11 -9.62
CA MET A 92 -9.59 4.61 -9.15
C MET A 92 -10.12 5.36 -7.93
N VAL A 93 -9.24 5.89 -7.06
CA VAL A 93 -9.68 6.80 -6.00
C VAL A 93 -10.22 8.10 -6.60
N GLU A 94 -9.54 8.67 -7.60
CA GLU A 94 -10.00 9.91 -8.25
C GLU A 94 -11.36 9.77 -8.94
N THR A 95 -11.72 8.58 -9.45
CA THR A 95 -13.07 8.36 -10.02
C THR A 95 -14.19 8.46 -8.98
N LEU A 96 -13.90 8.26 -7.69
CA LEU A 96 -14.90 8.45 -6.64
C LEU A 96 -15.40 9.91 -6.58
N GLN A 97 -14.52 10.87 -6.87
CA GLN A 97 -14.90 12.28 -6.91
C GLN A 97 -15.90 12.55 -8.04
N THR A 98 -15.63 12.05 -9.24
CA THR A 98 -16.49 12.25 -10.41
C THR A 98 -17.82 11.49 -10.31
N GLN A 99 -17.87 10.44 -9.49
CA GLN A 99 -19.08 9.68 -9.16
C GLN A 99 -19.90 10.29 -8.01
N GLY A 100 -19.51 11.45 -7.45
CA GLY A 100 -20.22 12.09 -6.34
C GLY A 100 -20.05 11.40 -4.99
N LYS A 101 -19.04 10.54 -4.83
CA LYS A 101 -18.73 9.81 -3.58
C LYS A 101 -17.80 10.63 -2.67
N ASP A 102 -18.12 11.90 -2.46
CA ASP A 102 -17.22 12.90 -1.82
C ASP A 102 -16.70 12.50 -0.43
N LYS A 103 -17.52 11.78 0.36
CA LYS A 103 -17.12 11.35 1.71
C LYS A 103 -16.07 10.24 1.67
N LEU A 104 -16.22 9.29 0.75
CA LEU A 104 -15.25 8.21 0.57
C LEU A 104 -13.99 8.73 -0.11
N TYR A 105 -14.14 9.60 -1.12
CA TYR A 105 -13.00 10.27 -1.76
C TYR A 105 -12.13 11.02 -0.74
N ARG A 106 -12.74 11.85 0.11
CA ARG A 106 -12.02 12.57 1.19
C ARG A 106 -11.32 11.63 2.16
N LEU A 107 -11.95 10.52 2.53
CA LEU A 107 -11.31 9.49 3.35
C LEU A 107 -10.06 8.95 2.65
N CYS A 108 -10.18 8.55 1.38
CA CYS A 108 -9.06 7.99 0.62
C CYS A 108 -7.89 8.99 0.51
N LEU A 109 -8.16 10.27 0.26
CA LEU A 109 -7.12 11.32 0.23
C LEU A 109 -6.39 11.44 1.57
N GLU A 110 -7.13 11.44 2.68
CA GLU A 110 -6.51 11.51 4.02
C GLU A 110 -5.61 10.29 4.27
N VAL A 111 -6.07 9.09 3.88
CA VAL A 111 -5.30 7.85 3.97
C VAL A 111 -4.04 7.92 3.11
N MET A 112 -4.16 8.32 1.84
CA MET A 112 -3.06 8.39 0.88
C MET A 112 -2.00 9.42 1.26
N THR A 113 -2.37 10.50 1.96
CA THR A 113 -1.41 11.52 2.41
C THR A 113 -0.85 11.28 3.81
N SER A 114 -1.40 10.33 4.57
CA SER A 114 -0.92 10.01 5.92
C SER A 114 0.48 9.40 5.94
N SER A 115 1.36 9.89 6.83
CA SER A 115 2.70 9.34 7.03
C SER A 115 2.74 8.06 7.87
N ALA A 116 1.72 7.83 8.69
CA ALA A 116 1.58 6.66 9.56
C ALA A 116 0.29 5.88 9.23
N PRO A 117 0.18 4.59 9.57
CA PRO A 117 -1.06 3.83 9.39
C PRO A 117 -2.24 4.57 10.05
N PRO A 118 -3.25 4.99 9.29
CA PRO A 118 -4.21 5.99 9.75
C PRO A 118 -5.44 5.35 10.39
N VAL A 119 -5.26 4.30 11.18
CA VAL A 119 -6.36 3.64 11.90
C VAL A 119 -6.04 3.61 13.37
N ARG A 120 -6.89 4.28 14.15
CA ARG A 120 -6.85 4.23 15.62
C ARG A 120 -8.23 3.93 16.14
N ARG A 121 -8.34 2.95 17.02
CA ARG A 121 -9.62 2.67 17.70
C ARG A 121 -10.05 3.89 18.49
N LYS A 122 -11.32 4.25 18.36
CA LYS A 122 -11.94 5.35 19.10
C LYS A 122 -12.98 4.76 20.05
N ASN A 123 -12.80 5.00 21.35
CA ASN A 123 -13.71 4.49 22.36
C ASN A 123 -14.90 5.44 22.54
N GLY A 124 -16.11 4.90 22.59
CA GLY A 124 -17.35 5.66 22.77
C GLY A 124 -18.20 5.72 21.50
N TRP A 125 -19.37 6.35 21.61
CA TRP A 125 -20.34 6.43 20.51
C TRP A 125 -20.00 7.55 19.54
N PHE A 126 -19.82 7.20 18.27
CA PHE A 126 -19.58 8.14 17.18
C PHE A 126 -20.53 7.92 16.01
N ILE A 127 -20.67 8.95 15.18
CA ILE A 127 -21.37 8.86 13.91
C ILE A 127 -20.33 8.57 12.82
N CYS A 128 -20.52 7.48 12.10
CA CYS A 128 -19.67 7.11 10.97
C CYS A 128 -19.79 8.15 9.85
N SER A 129 -18.67 8.76 9.46
CA SER A 129 -18.63 9.81 8.44
C SER A 129 -19.14 9.33 7.08
N ILE A 130 -18.87 8.06 6.73
CA ILE A 130 -19.36 7.45 5.48
C ILE A 130 -20.86 7.16 5.56
N SER A 131 -21.28 6.32 6.52
CA SER A 131 -22.64 5.76 6.54
C SER A 131 -23.66 6.59 7.31
N GLY A 132 -23.24 7.57 8.11
CA GLY A 132 -24.13 8.33 9.02
C GLY A 132 -24.67 7.50 10.20
N ALA A 133 -24.34 6.21 10.28
CA ALA A 133 -24.80 5.34 11.35
C ALA A 133 -24.01 5.59 12.64
N ARG A 134 -24.72 5.57 13.78
CA ARG A 134 -24.12 5.61 15.11
C ARG A 134 -23.51 4.25 15.44
N SER A 135 -22.28 4.24 15.94
CA SER A 135 -21.56 3.04 16.35
C SER A 135 -20.58 3.36 17.48
N ASP A 136 -20.37 2.39 18.36
CA ASP A 136 -19.32 2.38 19.39
C ASP A 136 -18.01 1.71 18.91
N MET A 137 -18.04 1.12 17.72
CA MET A 137 -16.92 0.43 17.09
C MET A 137 -16.37 1.26 15.93
N CYS A 138 -15.77 2.40 16.27
CA CYS A 138 -15.24 3.34 15.30
C CYS A 138 -13.70 3.40 15.29
N VAL A 139 -13.17 3.76 14.14
CA VAL A 139 -11.77 4.12 13.94
C VAL A 139 -11.65 5.54 13.46
N GLU A 140 -10.59 6.19 13.92
CA GLU A 140 -10.22 7.54 13.53
C GLU A 140 -9.12 7.51 12.48
N VAL A 141 -9.35 8.28 11.40
CA VAL A 141 -8.47 8.44 10.26
C VAL A 141 -8.11 9.92 10.14
N GLY A 142 -6.82 10.24 10.26
CA GLY A 142 -6.36 11.63 10.15
C GLY A 142 -4.96 11.89 10.72
N ARG A 143 -4.36 13.01 10.33
CA ARG A 143 -3.09 13.52 10.90
C ARG A 143 -3.21 13.89 12.38
N GLN A 144 -2.11 13.76 13.11
CA GLN A 144 -1.97 14.36 14.45
C GLN A 144 -1.63 15.84 14.31
N GLY A 145 -2.47 16.73 14.84
CA GLY A 145 -2.23 18.17 14.92
C GLY A 145 -3.35 18.86 15.69
N LYS A 146 -3.10 20.07 16.22
CA LYS A 146 -4.12 20.87 16.92
C LYS A 146 -5.27 21.33 16.01
N ASP A 147 -5.05 21.34 14.70
CA ASP A 147 -5.99 21.85 13.69
C ASP A 147 -6.41 20.80 12.65
N SER A 148 -6.15 19.51 12.89
CA SER A 148 -6.53 18.44 11.94
C SER A 148 -7.96 17.95 12.18
N PHE A 149 -8.77 17.97 11.11
CA PHE A 149 -10.07 17.33 11.11
C PHE A 149 -9.89 15.81 11.06
N SER A 150 -10.40 15.08 12.05
CA SER A 150 -10.32 13.63 12.07
C SER A 150 -11.59 12.99 11.50
N ILE A 151 -11.42 12.09 10.53
CA ILE A 151 -12.52 11.37 9.91
C ILE A 151 -12.79 10.12 10.75
N VAL A 152 -13.97 10.05 11.35
CA VAL A 152 -14.38 8.88 12.13
C VAL A 152 -15.22 7.96 11.26
N VAL A 153 -14.86 6.69 11.15
CA VAL A 153 -15.60 5.69 10.37
C VAL A 153 -15.79 4.40 11.17
N HIS A 154 -16.75 3.57 10.78
CA HIS A 154 -16.93 2.26 11.40
C HIS A 154 -15.69 1.37 11.18
N GLN A 155 -15.33 0.55 12.16
CA GLN A 155 -14.18 -0.36 12.09
C GLN A 155 -14.21 -1.36 10.91
N LYS A 156 -15.37 -1.53 10.28
CA LYS A 156 -15.54 -2.41 9.12
C LYS A 156 -14.77 -1.89 7.89
N PHE A 157 -14.45 -0.60 7.87
CA PHE A 157 -13.66 0.04 6.82
C PHE A 157 -12.15 -0.08 7.07
N SER A 158 -11.71 -0.57 8.24
CA SER A 158 -10.29 -0.69 8.57
C SER A 158 -9.49 -1.51 7.56
N PRO A 159 -9.95 -2.69 7.09
CA PRO A 159 -9.22 -3.44 6.05
C PRO A 159 -8.94 -2.60 4.80
N PHE A 160 -9.97 -1.96 4.25
CA PHE A 160 -9.84 -1.08 3.08
C PHE A 160 -8.84 0.06 3.33
N ILE A 161 -8.94 0.73 4.48
CA ILE A 161 -8.06 1.85 4.85
C ILE A 161 -6.60 1.39 4.96
N LEU A 162 -6.35 0.27 5.65
CA LEU A 162 -5.00 -0.23 5.88
C LEU A 162 -4.37 -0.73 4.57
N TYR A 163 -5.13 -1.40 3.71
CA TYR A 163 -4.65 -1.83 2.39
C TYR A 163 -4.38 -0.65 1.44
N LEU A 164 -5.25 0.36 1.41
CA LEU A 164 -5.02 1.58 0.63
C LEU A 164 -3.74 2.30 1.10
N TRP A 165 -3.56 2.43 2.42
CA TRP A 165 -2.35 3.00 2.99
C TRP A 165 -1.11 2.18 2.60
N PHE A 166 -1.17 0.85 2.73
CA PHE A 166 -0.07 -0.05 2.37
C PHE A 166 0.35 0.14 0.92
N CYS A 167 -0.60 0.10 -0.03
CA CYS A 167 -0.33 0.32 -1.46
C CYS A 167 0.37 1.67 -1.70
N CYS A 168 -0.18 2.76 -1.17
CA CYS A 168 0.34 4.10 -1.43
C CYS A 168 1.62 4.44 -0.64
N LYS A 169 1.98 3.65 0.38
CA LYS A 169 3.17 3.84 1.21
C LYS A 169 4.18 2.71 1.12
N ILE A 170 4.06 1.82 0.14
CA ILE A 170 4.95 0.66 0.01
C ILE A 170 6.43 1.06 -0.04
N GLU A 171 6.79 2.16 -0.73
CA GLU A 171 8.18 2.66 -0.73
C GLU A 171 8.66 2.97 0.69
N HIS A 172 7.85 3.72 1.45
CA HIS A 172 8.19 4.12 2.82
C HIS A 172 8.29 2.90 3.75
N ILE A 173 7.38 1.93 3.58
CA ILE A 173 7.39 0.67 4.33
C ILE A 173 8.69 -0.10 4.04
N VAL A 174 9.02 -0.32 2.77
CA VAL A 174 10.24 -1.04 2.36
C VAL A 174 11.46 -0.35 2.94
N LYS A 175 11.61 0.97 2.74
CA LYS A 175 12.77 1.71 3.25
C LYS A 175 12.91 1.62 4.77
N ASN A 176 11.81 1.77 5.52
CA ASN A 176 11.85 1.64 6.97
C ASN A 176 12.21 0.23 7.43
N GLN A 177 11.67 -0.79 6.78
CA GLN A 177 12.00 -2.18 7.13
C GLN A 177 13.45 -2.51 6.78
N VAL A 178 13.97 -2.00 5.66
CA VAL A 178 15.39 -2.15 5.30
C VAL A 178 16.29 -1.49 6.35
N ARG A 179 15.97 -0.29 6.85
CA ARG A 179 16.74 0.33 7.95
C ARG A 179 16.80 -0.54 9.20
N VAL A 180 15.66 -1.13 9.58
CA VAL A 180 15.58 -2.05 10.72
C VAL A 180 16.35 -3.34 10.44
N TRP A 181 16.29 -3.84 9.20
CA TRP A 181 17.00 -5.04 8.76
C TRP A 181 18.53 -4.83 8.75
N VAL A 182 19.01 -3.68 8.26
CA VAL A 182 20.43 -3.29 8.28
C VAL A 182 20.95 -3.23 9.71
N GLY A 183 20.20 -2.61 10.63
CA GLY A 183 20.57 -2.53 12.05
C GLY A 183 20.58 -3.88 12.79
N ARG A 184 20.28 -5.00 12.12
CA ARG A 184 20.37 -6.37 12.65
C ARG A 184 21.49 -7.19 12.02
N GLN A 185 22.20 -6.66 11.03
CA GLN A 185 23.29 -7.36 10.36
C GLN A 185 24.60 -7.17 11.15
N ASP A 186 25.48 -8.15 11.07
CA ASP A 186 26.80 -8.13 11.72
C ASP A 186 27.88 -7.39 10.89
N THR A 187 27.50 -6.77 9.77
CA THR A 187 28.40 -6.11 8.82
C THR A 187 27.85 -4.75 8.41
N ASP A 188 28.75 -3.79 8.21
CA ASP A 188 28.45 -2.47 7.64
C ASP A 188 28.93 -2.35 6.18
N GLU A 189 29.49 -3.42 5.60
CA GLU A 189 29.98 -3.40 4.22
C GLU A 189 28.80 -3.39 3.23
N VAL A 190 28.70 -2.31 2.45
CA VAL A 190 27.60 -2.07 1.48
C VAL A 190 27.42 -3.24 0.52
N ASP A 191 28.50 -3.75 -0.08
CA ASP A 191 28.43 -4.85 -1.06
C ASP A 191 27.97 -6.17 -0.42
N GLN A 192 28.29 -6.38 0.86
CA GLN A 192 27.83 -7.56 1.61
C GLN A 192 26.36 -7.42 1.98
N LEU A 193 25.94 -6.26 2.47
CA LEU A 193 24.55 -5.95 2.80
C LEU A 193 23.63 -6.07 1.57
N CYS A 194 24.05 -5.56 0.41
CA CYS A 194 23.29 -5.68 -0.83
C CYS A 194 23.09 -7.16 -1.24
N ARG A 195 24.13 -7.99 -1.14
CA ARG A 195 24.05 -9.44 -1.43
C ARG A 195 23.13 -10.16 -0.46
N LEU A 196 23.29 -9.93 0.84
CA LEU A 196 22.45 -10.52 1.88
C LEU A 196 20.97 -10.15 1.69
N PHE A 197 20.68 -8.90 1.32
CA PHE A 197 19.30 -8.48 1.06
C PHE A 197 18.70 -9.14 -0.19
N GLN A 198 19.49 -9.30 -1.27
CA GLN A 198 19.05 -10.01 -2.47
C GLN A 198 18.71 -11.48 -2.21
N GLU A 199 19.41 -12.10 -1.25
CA GLU A 199 19.21 -13.48 -0.82
C GLU A 199 18.04 -13.67 0.18
N ASP A 200 17.61 -12.61 0.88
CA ASP A 200 16.47 -12.64 1.82
C ASP A 200 15.10 -12.61 1.09
N ASP A 201 14.87 -13.67 0.32
CA ASP A 201 13.68 -13.85 -0.52
C ASP A 201 12.39 -13.93 0.32
N ALA A 202 12.47 -14.51 1.53
CA ALA A 202 11.32 -14.71 2.40
C ALA A 202 10.68 -13.40 2.87
N LEU A 203 11.48 -12.35 3.12
CA LEU A 203 10.96 -11.04 3.48
C LEU A 203 10.20 -10.39 2.31
N VAL A 204 10.80 -10.42 1.12
CA VAL A 204 10.22 -9.83 -0.09
C VAL A 204 8.95 -10.56 -0.52
N GLN A 205 8.95 -11.90 -0.49
CA GLN A 205 7.78 -12.73 -0.79
C GLN A 205 6.57 -12.38 0.10
N ARG A 206 6.82 -12.11 1.39
CA ARG A 206 5.77 -11.69 2.32
C ARG A 206 5.19 -10.33 1.95
N TRP A 207 6.02 -9.34 1.60
CA TRP A 207 5.54 -8.04 1.17
C TRP A 207 4.78 -8.10 -0.15
N TYR A 208 5.25 -8.92 -1.10
CA TYR A 208 4.58 -9.12 -2.38
C TYR A 208 3.16 -9.67 -2.20
N SER A 209 3.00 -10.72 -1.38
CA SER A 209 1.68 -11.29 -1.09
C SER A 209 0.70 -10.25 -0.52
N ILE A 210 1.17 -9.43 0.43
CA ILE A 210 0.36 -8.36 1.01
C ILE A 210 0.06 -7.28 -0.02
N PHE A 211 1.04 -6.90 -0.86
CA PHE A 211 0.85 -5.90 -1.91
C PHE A 211 -0.21 -6.33 -2.91
N CYS A 212 -0.15 -7.56 -3.43
CA CYS A 212 -1.15 -8.08 -4.37
C CYS A 212 -2.55 -8.14 -3.76
N CYS A 213 -2.65 -8.60 -2.50
CA CYS A 213 -3.91 -8.61 -1.77
C CYS A 213 -4.46 -7.19 -1.57
N SER A 214 -3.59 -6.23 -1.22
CA SER A 214 -3.96 -4.84 -1.00
C SER A 214 -4.49 -4.19 -2.27
N VAL A 215 -3.77 -4.34 -3.39
CA VAL A 215 -4.19 -3.83 -4.70
C VAL A 215 -5.55 -4.40 -5.07
N SER A 216 -5.71 -5.72 -4.98
CA SER A 216 -6.96 -6.40 -5.34
C SER A 216 -8.13 -5.96 -4.48
N HIS A 217 -7.95 -5.91 -3.16
CA HIS A 217 -8.99 -5.52 -2.21
C HIS A 217 -9.44 -4.08 -2.43
N VAL A 218 -8.50 -3.15 -2.63
CA VAL A 218 -8.82 -1.73 -2.82
C VAL A 218 -9.55 -1.52 -4.15
N LYS A 219 -9.05 -2.09 -5.25
CA LYS A 219 -9.71 -2.01 -6.57
C LYS A 219 -11.13 -2.59 -6.49
N LEU A 220 -11.29 -3.77 -5.90
CA LEU A 220 -12.59 -4.43 -5.74
C LEU A 220 -13.56 -3.58 -4.93
N SER A 221 -13.11 -3.05 -3.78
CA SER A 221 -13.95 -2.23 -2.89
C SER A 221 -14.47 -0.97 -3.61
N ILE A 222 -13.61 -0.30 -4.38
CA ILE A 222 -14.00 0.89 -5.16
C ILE A 222 -15.01 0.53 -6.26
N LEU A 223 -14.80 -0.58 -6.98
CA LEU A 223 -15.72 -1.05 -8.02
C LEU A 223 -17.10 -1.41 -7.45
N MET A 224 -17.14 -2.10 -6.30
CA MET A 224 -18.41 -2.44 -5.65
C MET A 224 -19.18 -1.20 -5.20
N GLU A 225 -18.49 -0.20 -4.65
CA GLU A 225 -19.11 1.06 -4.26
C GLU A 225 -19.61 1.86 -5.47
N SER A 226 -18.84 1.84 -6.58
CA SER A 226 -19.23 2.47 -7.85
C SER A 226 -20.51 1.86 -8.44
N ARG A 227 -20.69 0.53 -8.30
CA ARG A 227 -21.87 -0.21 -8.79
C ARG A 227 -23.11 -0.08 -7.91
N SER A 228 -22.95 0.29 -6.65
CA SER A 228 -24.07 0.41 -5.70
C SER A 228 -25.03 1.58 -6.00
N HIS A 229 -24.88 2.27 -7.14
CA HIS A 229 -25.75 3.35 -7.61
C HIS A 229 -26.45 3.06 -8.95
N THR A 230 -26.28 1.88 -9.56
CA THR A 230 -27.06 1.50 -10.76
C THR A 230 -28.44 0.90 -10.45
N VAL A 231 -28.81 0.72 -9.18
CA VAL A 231 -30.21 0.41 -8.79
C VAL A 231 -30.92 1.70 -8.45
N GLY A 232 -31.19 2.47 -9.48
CA GLY A 232 -31.91 3.75 -9.45
C GLY A 232 -32.66 3.95 -10.76
N ILE A 233 -33.42 2.93 -11.19
CA ILE A 233 -34.44 3.06 -12.23
C ILE A 233 -35.70 2.37 -11.71
N SER A 234 -36.56 3.14 -11.06
CA SER A 234 -38.00 3.35 -11.33
C SER A 234 -38.67 4.01 -10.13
#